data_AF-A0A8S3JUA1-F1
#
_entry.id   AF-A0A8S3JUA1-F1
#
_cell.length_a   1.000
_cell.length_b   1.000
_cell.length_c   1.000
_cell.angle_alpha   90.00
_cell.angle_beta   90.00
_cell.angle_gamma   90.00
#
_symmetry.space_group_name_H-M   'P 1'
#
loop_
_entity.id
_entity.type
_entity.pdbx_description
1 polymer ?
#
loop_
_entity_poly.entity_id
_entity_poly.type
_entity_poly.pdbx_seq_one_letter_code
_entity_poly.pdbx_strand_id
1 'polypeptide(L)'
;MVGADIGVGWVDQTGRLYFQDRYSFGRARPMIDNTTIDWFGLQGRESSGWTAIQFKRLLDTCDVMDVAIKSGTNNLIFAYGLADPDPSG
;
A
#
# COMPACT_ATOMS: atom_id res chain seq x y z
N MET A 1 -5.19 -6.14 -11.88
CA MET A 1 -5.44 -4.84 -11.23
C MET A 1 -4.68 -3.77 -12.03
N VAL A 2 -4.84 -3.73 -13.36
CA VAL A 2 -4.07 -2.79 -14.19
C VAL A 2 -4.53 -1.37 -13.89
N GLY A 3 -3.60 -0.44 -13.68
CA GLY A 3 -3.86 0.94 -13.31
C GLY A 3 -4.29 1.14 -11.86
N ALA A 4 -4.05 0.17 -10.99
CA ALA A 4 -4.33 0.31 -9.58
C ALA A 4 -3.17 1.02 -8.84
N ASP A 5 -3.57 1.99 -8.02
CA ASP A 5 -2.81 2.70 -6.99
C ASP A 5 -2.91 1.88 -5.68
N ILE A 6 -1.76 1.46 -5.13
CA ILE A 6 -1.69 0.40 -4.11
C ILE A 6 -0.70 0.76 -3.00
N GLY A 7 -1.22 0.99 -1.78
CA GLY A 7 -0.43 0.92 -0.56
C GLY A 7 -0.23 -0.52 -0.08
N VAL A 8 1.01 -0.94 0.15
CA VAL A 8 1.36 -2.25 0.71
C VAL A 8 2.08 -2.07 2.04
N GLY A 9 1.63 -2.76 3.09
CA GLY A 9 2.26 -2.69 4.40
C GLY A 9 2.30 -4.02 5.14
N TRP A 10 3.33 -4.18 5.97
CA TRP A 10 3.51 -5.31 6.86
C TRP A 10 4.30 -4.88 8.11
N VAL A 11 4.26 -5.70 9.16
CA VAL A 11 5.00 -5.48 10.39
C VAL A 11 5.90 -6.68 10.56
N ASP A 12 7.22 -6.47 10.63
CA ASP A 12 8.14 -7.59 10.78
C ASP A 12 8.11 -8.19 12.20
N GLN A 13 8.85 -9.29 12.37
CA GLN A 13 9.00 -9.98 13.65
C GLN A 13 9.60 -9.11 14.77
N THR A 14 10.25 -7.98 14.44
CA THR A 14 10.79 -7.02 15.41
C THR A 14 9.77 -5.95 15.81
N GLY A 15 8.59 -5.94 15.19
CA GLY A 15 7.55 -4.93 15.38
C GLY A 15 7.76 -3.69 14.50
N ARG A 16 8.67 -3.73 13.52
CA ARG A 16 8.93 -2.60 12.63
C ARG A 16 7.89 -2.58 11.51
N LEU A 17 7.25 -1.42 11.33
CA LEU A 17 6.38 -1.17 10.18
C LEU A 17 7.20 -0.95 8.91
N TYR A 18 6.78 -1.64 7.85
CA TYR A 18 7.15 -1.38 6.47
C TYR A 18 5.91 -0.95 5.70
N PHE A 19 6.06 0.06 4.87
CA PHE A 19 4.98 0.57 4.04
C PHE A 19 5.55 1.05 2.71
N GLN A 20 4.91 0.67 1.61
CA GLN A 20 5.37 0.94 0.25
C GLN A 20 4.23 1.46 -0.60
N ASP A 21 4.58 2.41 -1.45
CA ASP A 21 3.76 2.90 -2.54
C ASP A 21 4.04 2.09 -3.80
N ARG A 22 2.98 1.57 -4.44
CA ARG A 22 3.12 0.68 -5.59
C ARG A 22 2.06 0.95 -6.65
N TYR A 23 2.47 0.81 -7.90
CA TYR A 23 1.62 0.91 -9.07
C TYR A 23 1.59 -0.40 -9.88
N SER A 24 0.42 -0.76 -10.41
CA SER A 24 0.23 -1.97 -11.21
C SER A 24 0.09 -1.69 -12.70
N PHE A 25 1.15 -1.94 -13.46
CA PHE A 25 1.16 -1.83 -14.93
C PHE A 25 0.43 -2.99 -15.66
N GLY A 26 0.06 -4.06 -14.95
CA GLY A 26 -0.32 -5.31 -15.60
C GLY A 26 -0.87 -6.38 -14.67
N ARG A 27 -1.11 -7.58 -15.21
CA ARG A 27 -1.36 -8.80 -14.40
C ARG A 27 -0.04 -9.39 -13.89
N ALA A 28 0.70 -8.58 -13.15
CA ALA A 28 1.99 -8.93 -12.59
C ALA A 28 2.12 -8.33 -11.18
N ARG A 29 3.22 -8.64 -10.48
CA ARG A 29 3.55 -8.01 -9.19
C ARG A 29 3.58 -6.48 -9.38
N PRO A 30 2.85 -5.70 -8.56
CA PRO A 30 2.94 -4.24 -8.60
C PRO A 30 4.38 -3.78 -8.35
N MET A 31 4.82 -2.80 -9.13
CA MET A 31 6.15 -2.20 -8.99
C MET A 31 6.10 -1.08 -7.97
N ILE A 32 7.23 -0.76 -7.35
CA ILE A 32 7.35 0.45 -6.51
C ILE A 32 7.07 1.66 -7.40
N ASP A 33 6.23 2.58 -6.92
CA ASP A 33 6.04 3.84 -7.62
C ASP A 33 7.35 4.63 -7.60
N ASN A 34 7.86 4.92 -8.79
CA ASN A 34 9.13 5.62 -8.98
C ASN A 34 8.93 7.09 -9.38
N THR A 35 7.69 7.53 -9.54
CA THR A 35 7.34 8.92 -9.86
C THR A 35 7.33 9.74 -8.58
N THR A 36 6.49 9.33 -7.62
CA THR A 36 6.36 9.95 -6.30
C THR A 36 6.08 8.88 -5.24
N ILE A 37 6.24 9.26 -3.97
CA ILE A 37 5.84 8.44 -2.82
C ILE A 37 4.78 9.24 -2.09
N ASP A 38 3.54 8.80 -2.17
CA ASP A 38 2.35 9.52 -1.68
C ASP A 38 1.66 8.79 -0.53
N TRP A 39 1.98 7.51 -0.36
CA TRP A 39 1.53 6.66 0.71
C TRP A 39 2.54 6.60 1.87
N PHE A 40 2.12 7.02 3.06
CA PHE A 40 2.97 7.04 4.25
C PHE A 40 2.42 6.22 5.40
N GLY A 41 3.16 5.20 5.81
CA GLY A 41 2.89 4.46 7.05
C GLY A 41 3.13 5.34 8.28
N LEU A 42 2.20 5.29 9.24
CA LEU A 42 2.27 6.03 10.50
C LEU A 42 2.61 5.11 11.66
N GLN A 43 1.84 4.04 11.83
CA GLN A 43 1.98 3.08 12.92
C GLN A 43 1.57 1.69 12.44
N GLY A 44 2.24 0.67 12.93
CA GLY A 44 1.96 -0.72 12.61
C GLY A 44 2.02 -1.56 13.88
N ARG A 45 1.07 -2.49 14.03
CA ARG A 45 1.10 -3.48 15.09
C ARG A 45 0.58 -4.81 14.56
N GLU A 46 1.36 -5.85 14.78
CA GLU A 46 0.91 -7.22 14.61
C GLU A 46 0.86 -7.90 15.98
N SER A 47 -0.25 -8.58 16.27
CA SER A 47 -0.41 -9.33 17.51
C SER A 47 -1.55 -10.32 17.36
N SER A 48 -1.40 -11.53 17.92
CA SER A 48 -2.54 -12.45 18.13
C SER A 48 -3.38 -12.75 16.87
N GLY A 49 -2.74 -12.81 15.69
CA GLY A 49 -3.41 -13.13 14.43
C GLY A 49 -4.07 -11.95 13.70
N TRP A 50 -3.87 -10.72 14.17
CA TRP A 50 -4.29 -9.51 13.46
C TRP A 50 -3.16 -8.50 13.29
N THR A 51 -3.21 -7.82 12.16
CA THR A 51 -2.26 -6.77 11.77
C THR A 51 -3.04 -5.48 11.54
N ALA A 52 -2.68 -4.43 12.27
CA ALA A 52 -3.26 -3.10 12.16
C ALA A 52 -2.19 -2.13 11.65
N ILE A 53 -2.48 -1.44 10.56
CA ILE A 53 -1.60 -0.44 9.97
C ILE A 53 -2.38 0.86 9.82
N GLN A 54 -1.85 1.91 10.41
CA GLN A 54 -2.29 3.28 10.22
C GLN A 54 -1.41 3.93 9.17
N PHE A 55 -2.01 4.58 8.18
CA PHE A 55 -1.32 5.30 7.12
C PHE A 55 -1.99 6.64 6.84
N LYS A 56 -1.32 7.49 6.05
CA LYS A 56 -1.87 8.71 5.46
C LYS A 56 -1.50 8.79 3.98
N ARG A 57 -2.37 9.41 3.20
CA ARG A 57 -2.15 9.88 1.82
C ARG A 57 -3.04 11.09 1.56
N LEU A 58 -2.72 11.89 0.56
CA LEU A 58 -3.62 12.96 0.11
C LEU A 58 -4.83 12.36 -0.62
N LEU A 59 -5.93 13.13 -0.66
CA LEU A 59 -7.11 12.75 -1.46
C LEU A 59 -6.80 12.83 -2.96
N ASP A 60 -6.03 13.83 -3.37
CA ASP A 60 -5.53 14.02 -4.72
C ASP A 60 -4.05 14.42 -4.61
N THR A 61 -3.18 13.62 -5.22
CA THR A 61 -1.72 13.77 -5.20
C THR A 61 -1.21 14.51 -6.44
N CYS A 62 -2.09 14.71 -7.44
CA CYS A 62 -1.74 15.19 -8.77
C CYS A 62 -0.71 14.31 -9.52
N ASP A 63 -0.49 13.07 -9.08
CA ASP A 63 0.33 12.09 -9.79
C ASP A 63 -0.52 11.29 -10.80
N VAL A 64 0.05 11.03 -11.97
CA VAL A 64 -0.56 10.27 -13.06
C VAL A 64 -0.66 8.78 -12.76
N MET A 65 0.14 8.28 -11.82
CA MET A 65 0.08 6.88 -11.37
C MET A 65 -0.92 6.68 -10.22
N ASP A 66 -1.42 7.75 -9.62
CA ASP A 66 -2.37 7.69 -8.51
C ASP A 66 -3.84 7.83 -8.93
N VAL A 67 -4.72 7.23 -8.13
CA VAL A 67 -6.17 7.37 -8.28
C VAL A 67 -6.68 8.36 -7.24
N ALA A 68 -7.10 9.55 -7.68
CA ALA A 68 -7.69 10.54 -6.80
C ALA A 68 -8.97 10.02 -6.10
N ILE A 69 -9.00 10.15 -4.78
CA ILE A 69 -10.14 9.85 -3.91
C ILE A 69 -11.10 11.04 -3.97
N LYS A 70 -12.30 10.81 -4.53
CA LYS A 70 -13.28 11.87 -4.77
C LYS A 70 -14.55 11.63 -3.99
N SER A 71 -15.36 12.69 -3.86
CA SER A 71 -16.73 12.57 -3.37
C SER A 71 -17.54 11.59 -4.23
N GLY A 72 -18.33 10.73 -3.58
CA GLY A 72 -19.12 9.70 -4.25
C GLY A 72 -18.49 8.32 -4.13
N THR A 73 -18.69 7.49 -5.16
CA THR A 73 -18.27 6.08 -5.15
C THR A 73 -16.79 5.94 -5.47
N ASN A 74 -16.06 5.26 -4.60
CA ASN A 74 -14.66 4.88 -4.81
C ASN A 74 -14.58 3.34 -4.78
N ASN A 75 -13.87 2.75 -5.74
CA ASN A 75 -13.70 1.30 -5.81
C ASN A 75 -12.46 0.89 -5.01
N LEU A 76 -12.66 0.07 -3.98
CA LEU A 76 -11.59 -0.45 -3.14
C LEU A 76 -11.31 -1.91 -3.48
N ILE A 77 -10.04 -2.23 -3.57
CA ILE A 77 -9.53 -3.59 -3.63
C ILE A 77 -8.69 -3.85 -2.39
N PHE A 78 -8.72 -5.07 -1.89
CA PHE A 78 -7.87 -5.48 -0.78
C PHE A 78 -7.34 -6.89 -1.01
N ALA A 79 -6.16 -7.14 -0.45
CA ALA A 79 -5.53 -8.45 -0.40
C ALA A 79 -4.76 -8.56 0.91
N TYR A 80 -4.55 -9.78 1.39
CA TYR A 80 -3.69 -10.05 2.54
C TYR A 80 -2.88 -11.32 2.28
N GLY A 81 -1.70 -11.40 2.89
CA GLY A 81 -0.83 -12.58 2.88
C GLY A 81 -0.75 -13.20 4.26
N LEU A 82 -0.34 -14.47 4.34
CA LEU A 82 -0.09 -15.18 5.61
C LEU A 82 1.37 -15.08 6.08
N ALA A 83 2.23 -14.49 5.26
CA ALA A 83 3.65 -14.34 5.53
C ALA A 83 4.12 -12.96 5.09
N ASP A 84 5.13 -12.45 5.79
CA ASP A 84 5.82 -11.22 5.42
C ASP A 84 6.45 -11.34 4.02
N PRO A 85 6.50 -10.23 3.26
CA PRO A 85 7.25 -10.20 2.00
C PRO A 85 8.73 -10.54 2.21
N ASP A 86 9.33 -11.17 1.20
CA ASP A 86 10.79 -11.36 1.16
C ASP A 86 11.49 -9.99 1.26
N PRO A 87 12.56 -9.84 2.07
CA PRO A 87 13.31 -8.60 2.21
C PRO A 87 13.87 -8.03 0.89
N SER A 88 13.90 -8.81 -0.20
CA SER A 88 14.27 -8.35 -1.54
C SER A 88 13.16 -7.62 -2.32
N GLY A 89 11.90 -7.64 -1.84
CA GLY A 89 10.76 -6.88 -2.38
C GLY A 89 10.00 -7.50 -3.55
#